data_AF-A0A6S6S3B7-F1
#
_entry.id   AF-A0A6S6S3B7-F1
#
_cell.length_a   1.000
_cell.length_b   1.000
_cell.length_c   1.000
_cell.angle_alpha   90.00
_cell.angle_beta   90.00
_cell.angle_gamma   90.00
#
_symmetry.space_group_name_H-M   'P 1'
#
loop_
_entity.id
_entity.type
_entity.pdbx_description
1 polymer ?
#
loop_
_entity_poly.entity_id
_entity_poly.type
_entity_poly.pdbx_seq_one_letter_code
_entity_poly.pdbx_strand_id
1 'polypeptide(L)'
;MKKLLILVIIGAAIAGAGYLYVDRYGMPSSDGIKQAEAFKQLSIDEKRKKLPAYALNYISGADVDKNFAEAVKQAQAQKKNIFLIAGGNWCKWCGNLDAFFDNNPDAFNALYDNYVVVKAFYRFDKNKVDVDFFDKLPSVKATPHFYVFNKDGKLVTNIGSAKFEQGYGYNKRKMIQLLNKYNIKGL
;
A
#
# COMPACT_ATOMS: atom_id res chain seq x y z
N MET A 1 41.42 7.79 24.54
CA MET A 1 40.48 6.65 24.72
C MET A 1 40.30 5.96 23.37
N LYS A 2 40.85 4.75 23.19
CA LYS A 2 40.81 4.01 21.93
C LYS A 2 39.43 3.36 21.76
N LYS A 3 38.68 3.70 20.71
CA LYS A 3 37.44 3.01 20.34
C LYS A 3 37.80 1.71 19.62
N LEU A 4 37.35 0.58 20.14
CA LEU A 4 37.56 -0.74 19.56
C LEU A 4 36.44 -0.98 18.53
N LEU A 5 36.80 -1.06 17.24
CA LEU A 5 35.90 -1.52 16.18
C LEU A 5 35.86 -3.06 16.21
N ILE A 6 34.70 -3.65 16.47
CA ILE A 6 34.47 -5.08 16.28
C ILE A 6 33.81 -5.25 14.92
N LEU A 7 34.58 -5.77 13.95
CA LEU A 7 34.10 -6.17 12.62
C LEU A 7 33.44 -7.55 12.74
N VAL A 8 32.12 -7.61 12.62
CA VAL A 8 31.41 -8.88 12.33
C VAL A 8 31.21 -8.93 10.82
N ILE A 9 32.04 -9.73 10.14
CA ILE A 9 31.98 -9.97 8.70
C ILE A 9 30.94 -11.05 8.46
N ILE A 10 29.80 -10.69 7.87
CA ILE A 10 28.88 -11.65 7.25
C ILE A 10 28.76 -11.28 5.77
N GLY A 11 28.86 -12.32 4.93
CA GLY A 11 28.97 -12.39 3.47
C GLY A 11 28.43 -11.25 2.59
N ALA A 12 29.19 -11.00 1.51
CA ALA A 12 29.07 -9.99 0.46
C ALA A 12 27.71 -9.82 -0.24
N ALA A 13 27.30 -8.55 -0.46
CA ALA A 13 27.15 -7.92 -1.79
C ALA A 13 26.60 -6.46 -1.69
N ILE A 14 27.53 -5.51 -1.85
CA ILE A 14 27.47 -4.07 -2.15
C ILE A 14 26.09 -3.43 -2.39
N ALA A 15 25.64 -2.61 -1.42
CA ALA A 15 25.31 -1.18 -1.59
C ALA A 15 25.01 -0.56 -0.21
N GLY A 16 25.97 0.21 0.33
CA GLY A 16 25.81 0.99 1.57
C GLY A 16 25.88 0.16 2.86
N ALA A 17 27.10 -0.07 3.36
CA ALA A 17 27.29 -0.55 4.73
C ALA A 17 26.88 0.56 5.72
N GLY A 18 25.59 0.64 6.03
CA GLY A 18 25.08 1.41 7.16
C GLY A 18 25.61 0.78 8.45
N TYR A 19 26.70 1.31 8.99
CA TYR A 19 27.08 1.09 10.37
C TYR A 19 25.90 1.57 11.24
N LEU A 20 25.10 0.65 11.77
CA LEU A 20 24.19 0.98 12.87
C LEU A 20 25.09 1.30 14.07
N TYR A 21 25.38 2.59 14.27
CA TYR A 21 26.04 3.08 15.47
C TYR A 21 25.18 2.67 16.66
N VAL A 22 25.59 1.63 17.37
CA VAL A 22 25.01 1.25 18.65
C VAL A 22 25.69 2.04 19.76
N ASP A 23 24.91 2.44 20.76
CA ASP A 23 25.43 3.08 21.96
C ASP A 23 26.20 2.09 22.85
N ARG A 24 26.68 2.56 24.01
CA ARG A 24 27.42 1.72 24.97
C ARG A 24 26.60 0.53 25.51
N TYR A 25 25.28 0.56 25.38
CA TYR A 25 24.36 -0.49 25.84
C TYR A 25 23.92 -1.44 24.71
N GLY A 26 24.45 -1.27 23.50
CA GLY A 26 24.08 -2.07 22.33
C GLY A 26 22.74 -1.66 21.71
N MET A 27 22.15 -0.53 22.13
CA MET A 27 20.93 0.01 21.51
C MET A 27 21.28 0.89 20.31
N PRO A 28 20.48 0.90 19.23
CA PRO A 28 20.68 1.81 18.12
C PRO A 28 20.70 3.26 18.60
N SER A 29 21.72 4.04 18.25
CA SER A 29 21.74 5.46 18.54
C SER A 29 20.58 6.17 17.85
N SER A 30 20.16 7.31 18.38
CA SER A 30 19.12 8.14 17.75
C SER A 30 19.45 8.48 16.28
N ASP A 31 20.72 8.70 15.96
CA ASP A 31 21.19 8.96 14.59
C ASP A 31 21.09 7.70 13.71
N GLY A 32 21.37 6.52 14.28
CA GLY A 32 21.18 5.24 13.60
C GLY A 32 19.71 4.94 13.29
N ILE A 33 18.80 5.28 14.21
CA ILE A 33 17.35 5.15 14.00
C ILE A 33 16.88 6.08 12.87
N LYS A 34 17.28 7.36 12.91
CA LYS A 34 16.93 8.34 11.85
C LYS A 34 17.43 7.91 10.48
N GLN A 35 18.64 7.38 10.38
CA GLN A 35 19.17 6.85 9.12
C GLN A 35 18.34 5.66 8.63
N ALA A 36 18.02 4.70 9.49
CA ALA A 36 17.20 3.54 9.13
C ALA A 36 15.79 3.93 8.66
N GLU A 37 15.17 4.93 9.29
CA GLU A 37 13.89 5.49 8.86
C GLU A 37 13.99 6.19 7.50
N ALA A 38 15.05 6.98 7.28
CA ALA A 38 15.31 7.64 6.00
C ALA A 38 15.52 6.62 4.86
N PHE A 39 16.28 5.54 5.10
CA PHE A 39 16.47 4.47 4.11
C PHE A 39 15.15 3.76 3.78
N LYS A 40 14.30 3.48 4.78
CA LYS A 40 12.97 2.92 4.55
C LYS A 40 12.12 3.84 3.68
N GLN A 41 12.12 5.15 3.98
CA GLN A 41 11.34 6.11 3.20
C GLN A 41 11.85 6.22 1.75
N LEU A 42 13.17 6.29 1.54
CA LEU A 42 13.77 6.30 0.20
C LEU A 42 13.33 5.08 -0.62
N SER A 43 13.30 3.89 -0.01
CA SER A 43 12.86 2.66 -0.68
C SER A 43 11.39 2.71 -1.11
N ILE A 44 10.52 3.35 -0.32
CA ILE A 44 9.10 3.56 -0.65
C ILE A 44 8.99 4.51 -1.85
N ASP A 45 9.70 5.63 -1.82
CA ASP A 45 9.62 6.65 -2.86
C ASP A 45 10.12 6.13 -4.21
N GLU A 46 11.19 5.33 -4.22
CA GLU A 46 11.65 4.63 -5.41
C GLU A 46 10.63 3.63 -5.95
N LYS A 47 9.92 2.91 -5.06
CA LYS A 47 8.84 2.01 -5.46
C LYS A 47 7.68 2.78 -6.08
N ARG A 48 7.29 3.91 -5.49
CA ARG A 48 6.22 4.79 -5.99
C ARG A 48 6.48 5.28 -7.40
N LYS A 49 7.71 5.69 -7.72
CA LYS A 49 8.08 6.15 -9.07
C LYS A 49 7.86 5.11 -10.17
N LYS A 50 7.83 3.81 -9.82
CA LYS A 50 7.63 2.70 -10.76
C LYS A 50 6.16 2.28 -10.87
N LEU A 51 5.29 2.76 -9.99
CA LEU A 51 3.88 2.40 -9.97
C LEU A 51 3.09 3.25 -10.98
N PRO A 52 2.05 2.67 -11.62
CA PRO A 52 1.18 3.43 -12.50
C PRO A 52 0.40 4.48 -11.70
N ALA A 53 0.01 5.58 -12.36
CA ALA A 53 -0.65 6.70 -11.70
C ALA A 53 -1.95 6.29 -10.99
N TYR A 54 -2.71 5.34 -11.56
CA TYR A 54 -3.95 4.82 -10.97
C TYR A 54 -3.73 4.04 -9.67
N ALA A 55 -2.50 3.60 -9.36
CA ALA A 55 -2.21 2.91 -8.11
C ALA A 55 -2.00 3.88 -6.95
N LEU A 56 -1.61 5.12 -7.24
CA LEU A 56 -1.20 6.11 -6.24
C LEU A 56 -2.22 7.22 -6.02
N ASN A 57 -3.00 7.58 -7.04
CA ASN A 57 -3.85 8.76 -7.01
C ASN A 57 -5.30 8.43 -7.34
N TYR A 58 -6.23 9.11 -6.68
CA TYR A 58 -7.61 9.20 -7.15
C TYR A 58 -7.70 10.27 -8.24
N ILE A 59 -7.85 9.84 -9.49
CA ILE A 59 -7.94 10.72 -10.66
C ILE A 59 -9.41 10.91 -11.01
N SER A 60 -9.94 12.12 -10.77
CA SER A 60 -11.32 12.47 -11.12
C SER A 60 -11.51 12.44 -12.65
N GLY A 61 -12.58 11.81 -13.12
CA GLY A 61 -12.88 11.69 -14.55
C GLY A 61 -11.97 10.72 -15.33
N ALA A 62 -11.17 9.91 -14.61
CA ALA A 62 -10.44 8.83 -15.25
C ALA A 62 -11.39 7.70 -15.67
N ASP A 63 -11.08 7.06 -16.78
CA ASP A 63 -11.76 5.84 -17.23
C ASP A 63 -11.37 4.67 -16.31
N VAL A 64 -12.24 4.37 -15.35
CA VAL A 64 -11.99 3.31 -14.35
C VAL A 64 -11.98 1.93 -15.01
N ASP A 65 -12.83 1.68 -16.00
CA ASP A 65 -12.84 0.41 -16.75
C ASP A 65 -11.49 0.19 -17.46
N LYS A 66 -10.94 1.24 -18.10
CA LYS A 66 -9.62 1.18 -18.75
C LYS A 66 -8.49 0.94 -17.75
N ASN A 67 -8.46 1.67 -16.63
CA ASN A 67 -7.45 1.48 -15.60
C ASN A 67 -7.52 0.07 -15.00
N PHE A 68 -8.74 -0.43 -14.76
CA PHE A 68 -8.94 -1.78 -14.25
C PHE A 68 -8.52 -2.85 -15.25
N ALA A 69 -8.81 -2.68 -16.54
CA ALA A 69 -8.34 -3.59 -17.59
C ALA A 69 -6.81 -3.64 -17.69
N GLU A 70 -6.14 -2.50 -17.52
CA GLU A 70 -4.67 -2.46 -17.42
C GLU A 70 -4.17 -3.18 -16.17
N ALA A 71 -4.82 -2.96 -15.03
CA ALA A 71 -4.49 -3.63 -13.78
C ALA A 71 -4.62 -5.15 -13.89
N VAL A 72 -5.65 -5.68 -14.60
CA VAL A 72 -5.80 -7.11 -14.88
C VAL A 72 -4.61 -7.66 -15.67
N LYS A 73 -4.19 -6.98 -16.74
CA LYS A 73 -3.01 -7.41 -17.52
C LYS A 73 -1.75 -7.46 -16.66
N GLN A 74 -1.54 -6.43 -15.82
CA GLN A 74 -0.41 -6.39 -14.90
C GLN A 74 -0.51 -7.51 -13.84
N ALA A 75 -1.70 -7.76 -13.31
CA ALA A 75 -1.96 -8.77 -12.28
C ALA A 75 -1.69 -10.19 -12.78
N GLN A 76 -2.07 -10.49 -14.03
CA GLN A 76 -1.74 -11.75 -14.70
C GLN A 76 -0.24 -11.91 -14.89
N ALA A 77 0.44 -10.89 -15.41
CA ALA A 77 1.88 -10.92 -15.65
C ALA A 77 2.69 -11.10 -14.35
N GLN A 78 2.28 -10.41 -13.28
CA GLN A 78 2.94 -10.43 -11.98
C GLN A 78 2.48 -11.58 -11.08
N LYS A 79 1.44 -12.32 -11.47
CA LYS A 79 0.77 -13.33 -10.62
C LYS A 79 0.36 -12.73 -9.27
N LYS A 80 -0.40 -11.64 -9.32
CA LYS A 80 -0.91 -10.93 -8.13
C LYS A 80 -2.43 -10.78 -8.21
N ASN A 81 -3.06 -10.61 -7.05
CA ASN A 81 -4.45 -10.17 -6.99
C ASN A 81 -4.54 -8.65 -7.17
N ILE A 82 -5.73 -8.13 -7.44
CA ILE A 82 -5.97 -6.70 -7.59
C ILE A 82 -6.64 -6.20 -6.32
N PHE A 83 -6.10 -5.14 -5.72
CA PHE A 83 -6.69 -4.45 -4.58
C PHE A 83 -7.21 -3.09 -5.05
N LEU A 84 -8.53 -2.98 -5.23
CA LEU A 84 -9.18 -1.75 -5.64
C LEU A 84 -9.70 -1.00 -4.41
N ILE A 85 -9.40 0.30 -4.36
CA ILE A 85 -9.83 1.23 -3.32
C ILE A 85 -10.75 2.25 -3.97
N ALA A 86 -12.04 2.20 -3.64
CA ALA A 86 -13.02 3.19 -4.06
C ALA A 86 -12.99 4.38 -3.08
N GLY A 87 -12.78 5.59 -3.59
CA GLY A 87 -12.67 6.78 -2.75
C GLY A 87 -12.34 8.01 -3.58
N GLY A 88 -11.78 9.04 -2.96
CA GLY A 88 -11.42 10.26 -3.69
C GLY A 88 -10.66 11.25 -2.83
N ASN A 89 -10.07 12.27 -3.46
CA ASN A 89 -9.34 13.33 -2.74
C ASN A 89 -10.26 14.16 -1.82
N TRP A 90 -11.57 14.14 -2.05
CA TRP A 90 -12.58 14.76 -1.20
C TRP A 90 -12.83 14.00 0.12
N CYS A 91 -12.36 12.76 0.23
CA CYS A 91 -12.65 11.87 1.34
C CYS A 91 -11.51 11.91 2.39
N LYS A 92 -11.82 12.48 3.57
CA LYS A 92 -10.85 12.59 4.69
C LYS A 92 -10.27 11.23 5.11
N TRP A 93 -11.11 10.19 5.20
CA TRP A 93 -10.66 8.83 5.56
C TRP A 93 -9.79 8.16 4.49
N CYS A 94 -9.89 8.61 3.24
CA CYS A 94 -9.04 8.17 2.14
C CYS A 94 -7.64 8.80 2.29
N GLY A 95 -7.58 10.09 2.66
CA GLY A 95 -6.33 10.73 3.06
C GLY A 95 -5.70 10.11 4.31
N ASN A 96 -6.50 9.75 5.32
CA ASN A 96 -6.03 9.03 6.51
C ASN A 96 -5.47 7.64 6.16
N LEU A 97 -6.02 6.97 5.14
CA LEU A 97 -5.52 5.68 4.67
C LEU A 97 -4.15 5.84 3.97
N ASP A 98 -3.99 6.88 3.17
CA ASP A 98 -2.71 7.20 2.53
C ASP A 98 -1.64 7.53 3.58
N ALA A 99 -1.97 8.40 4.53
CA ALA A 99 -1.10 8.70 5.66
C ALA A 99 -0.79 7.44 6.52
N PHE A 100 -1.74 6.52 6.66
CA PHE A 100 -1.47 5.25 7.34
C PHE A 100 -0.39 4.45 6.61
N PHE A 101 -0.46 4.34 5.28
CA PHE A 101 0.55 3.61 4.52
C PHE A 101 1.89 4.35 4.46
N ASP A 102 1.91 5.68 4.41
CA ASP A 102 3.13 6.48 4.55
C ASP A 102 3.85 6.18 5.86
N ASN A 103 3.10 6.14 6.97
CA ASN A 103 3.66 5.93 8.31
C ASN A 103 3.89 4.45 8.65
N ASN A 104 3.53 3.51 7.78
CA ASN A 104 3.69 2.07 8.00
C ASN A 104 4.32 1.38 6.78
N PRO A 105 5.65 1.50 6.59
CA PRO A 105 6.38 0.92 5.46
C PRO A 105 6.11 -0.56 5.20
N ASP A 106 5.95 -1.35 6.26
CA ASP A 106 5.63 -2.76 6.18
C ASP A 106 4.20 -3.02 5.67
N ALA A 107 3.23 -2.19 6.07
CA ALA A 107 1.87 -2.26 5.51
C ALA A 107 1.84 -1.78 4.06
N PHE A 108 2.58 -0.72 3.72
CA PHE A 108 2.75 -0.25 2.34
C PHE A 108 3.34 -1.36 1.47
N ASN A 109 4.45 -1.98 1.89
CA ASN A 109 5.06 -3.09 1.17
C ASN A 109 4.12 -4.29 1.09
N ALA A 110 3.42 -4.65 2.17
CA ALA A 110 2.43 -5.73 2.15
C ALA A 110 1.32 -5.49 1.11
N LEU A 111 0.91 -4.24 0.86
CA LEU A 111 -0.05 -3.91 -0.19
C LEU A 111 0.60 -3.95 -1.58
N TYR A 112 1.62 -3.13 -1.83
CA TYR A 112 2.14 -2.93 -3.19
C TYR A 112 3.03 -4.08 -3.70
N ASP A 113 3.59 -4.91 -2.82
CA ASP A 113 4.37 -6.09 -3.23
C ASP A 113 3.48 -7.28 -3.55
N ASN A 114 2.28 -7.37 -2.95
CA ASN A 114 1.40 -8.53 -3.09
C ASN A 114 0.19 -8.29 -4.00
N TYR A 115 -0.11 -7.03 -4.34
CA TYR A 115 -1.26 -6.67 -5.15
C TYR A 115 -0.88 -5.72 -6.28
N VAL A 116 -1.67 -5.76 -7.35
CA VAL A 116 -1.82 -4.61 -8.25
C VAL A 116 -2.89 -3.71 -7.66
N VAL A 117 -2.54 -2.46 -7.35
CA VAL A 117 -3.44 -1.53 -6.64
C VAL A 117 -4.15 -0.62 -7.63
N VAL A 118 -5.45 -0.40 -7.42
CA VAL A 118 -6.24 0.56 -8.19
C VAL A 118 -6.98 1.50 -7.24
N LYS A 119 -6.63 2.78 -7.24
CA LYS A 119 -7.41 3.83 -6.57
C LYS A 119 -8.43 4.39 -7.56
N ALA A 120 -9.67 3.93 -7.44
CA ALA A 120 -10.76 4.34 -8.30
C ALA A 120 -11.49 5.53 -7.66
N PHE A 121 -11.58 6.64 -8.42
CA PHE A 121 -12.37 7.78 -7.98
C PHE A 121 -13.84 7.37 -7.90
N TYR A 122 -14.46 7.60 -6.74
CA TYR A 122 -15.85 7.32 -6.45
C TYR A 122 -16.40 8.47 -5.63
N ARG A 123 -17.65 8.84 -5.85
CA ARG A 123 -18.43 9.70 -4.97
C ARG A 123 -19.89 9.24 -4.98
N PHE A 124 -20.61 9.57 -3.90
CA PHE A 124 -22.00 9.14 -3.75
C PHE A 124 -22.96 9.92 -4.65
N ASP A 125 -22.58 11.13 -5.08
CA ASP A 125 -23.30 11.80 -6.17
C ASP A 125 -23.02 11.07 -7.49
N LYS A 126 -24.07 10.80 -8.26
CA LYS A 126 -23.98 10.04 -9.51
C LYS A 126 -23.82 10.99 -10.70
N ASN A 127 -22.61 11.44 -11.00
CA ASN A 127 -22.31 11.86 -12.39
C ASN A 127 -21.83 10.63 -13.18
N LYS A 128 -22.27 10.53 -14.43
CA LYS A 128 -22.26 9.29 -15.23
C LYS A 128 -20.88 8.65 -15.45
N VAL A 129 -19.79 9.43 -15.50
CA VAL A 129 -18.48 8.92 -15.95
C VAL A 129 -17.83 7.96 -14.94
N ASP A 130 -18.08 8.13 -13.65
CA ASP A 130 -17.39 7.35 -12.59
C ASP A 130 -18.23 6.16 -12.06
N VAL A 131 -19.54 6.12 -12.35
CA VAL A 131 -20.49 5.19 -11.69
C VAL A 131 -20.69 3.87 -12.43
N ASP A 132 -20.54 3.84 -13.76
CA ASP A 132 -20.84 2.66 -14.58
C ASP A 132 -19.99 1.43 -14.20
N PHE A 133 -18.74 1.65 -13.79
CA PHE A 133 -17.87 0.59 -13.29
C PHE A 133 -18.41 0.00 -11.96
N PHE A 134 -18.84 0.87 -11.04
CA PHE A 134 -19.31 0.46 -9.72
C PHE A 134 -20.73 -0.11 -9.71
N ASP A 135 -21.55 0.20 -10.71
CA ASP A 135 -22.88 -0.38 -10.85
C ASP A 135 -22.83 -1.90 -11.11
N LYS A 136 -21.69 -2.42 -11.57
CA LYS A 136 -21.42 -3.86 -11.75
C LYS A 136 -20.94 -4.55 -10.46
N LEU A 137 -20.71 -3.79 -9.39
CA LEU A 137 -20.12 -4.27 -8.12
C LEU A 137 -21.12 -4.16 -6.96
N PRO A 138 -20.92 -4.93 -5.87
CA PRO A 138 -21.65 -4.68 -4.63
C PRO A 138 -21.51 -3.23 -4.18
N SER A 139 -22.60 -2.63 -3.73
CA SER A 139 -22.67 -1.18 -3.48
C SER A 139 -21.65 -0.69 -2.44
N VAL A 140 -21.02 0.45 -2.74
CA VAL A 140 -20.18 1.18 -1.80
C VAL A 140 -21.06 1.79 -0.71
N LYS A 141 -20.85 1.41 0.55
CA LYS A 141 -21.59 1.97 1.70
C LYS A 141 -20.88 3.14 2.39
N ALA A 142 -19.55 3.18 2.28
CA ALA A 142 -18.67 4.18 2.88
C ALA A 142 -17.34 4.17 2.13
N THR A 143 -16.65 5.31 2.10
CA THR A 143 -15.31 5.45 1.50
C THR A 143 -14.24 5.68 2.58
N PRO A 144 -13.04 5.08 2.45
CA PRO A 144 -12.64 4.19 1.37
C PRO A 144 -13.36 2.83 1.43
N HIS A 145 -13.61 2.23 0.27
CA HIS A 145 -14.15 0.87 0.18
C HIS A 145 -13.16 -0.03 -0.53
N PHE A 146 -12.97 -1.25 -0.03
CA PHE A 146 -12.01 -2.19 -0.60
C PHE A 146 -12.73 -3.26 -1.40
N TYR A 147 -12.25 -3.50 -2.61
CA TYR A 147 -12.60 -4.66 -3.41
C TYR A 147 -11.33 -5.44 -3.71
N VAL A 148 -11.36 -6.76 -3.53
CA VAL A 148 -10.28 -7.62 -3.98
C VAL A 148 -10.78 -8.46 -5.12
N PHE A 149 -10.03 -8.43 -6.22
CA PHE A 149 -10.24 -9.30 -7.38
C PHE A 149 -9.06 -10.25 -7.49
N ASN A 150 -9.30 -11.46 -8.02
CA ASN A 150 -8.20 -12.34 -8.37
C ASN A 150 -7.43 -11.78 -9.58
N LYS A 151 -6.31 -12.41 -9.93
CA LYS A 151 -5.48 -12.01 -11.08
C LYS A 151 -6.24 -11.89 -12.41
N ASP A 152 -7.37 -12.57 -12.56
CA ASP A 152 -8.18 -12.62 -13.78
C ASP A 152 -9.34 -11.60 -13.76
N GLY A 153 -9.37 -10.70 -12.76
CA GLY A 153 -10.38 -9.66 -12.63
C GLY A 153 -11.71 -10.14 -12.05
N LYS A 154 -11.78 -11.37 -11.52
CA LYS A 154 -12.99 -11.88 -10.85
C LYS A 154 -13.04 -11.40 -9.41
N LEU A 155 -14.18 -10.83 -9.00
CA LEU A 155 -14.38 -10.35 -7.62
C LEU A 155 -14.27 -11.51 -6.62
N VAL A 156 -13.41 -11.35 -5.62
CA VAL A 156 -13.19 -12.28 -4.51
C VAL A 156 -13.94 -11.82 -3.26
N THR A 157 -13.82 -10.53 -2.92
CA THR A 157 -14.48 -9.96 -1.74
C THR A 157 -14.65 -8.45 -1.87
N ASN A 158 -15.66 -7.91 -1.17
CA ASN A 158 -15.89 -6.47 -0.98
C ASN A 158 -15.98 -6.19 0.53
N ILE A 159 -15.30 -5.14 0.99
CA ILE A 159 -15.07 -4.89 2.41
C ILE A 159 -15.03 -3.39 2.67
N GLY A 160 -15.98 -2.87 3.47
CA GLY A 160 -15.91 -1.49 3.95
C GLY A 160 -14.73 -1.26 4.91
N SER A 161 -14.04 -0.12 4.77
CA SER A 161 -12.83 0.22 5.53
C SER A 161 -13.05 0.39 7.03
N ALA A 162 -14.25 0.80 7.45
CA ALA A 162 -14.57 1.17 8.84
C ALA A 162 -14.16 0.13 9.90
N LYS A 163 -14.22 -1.17 9.57
CA LYS A 163 -13.84 -2.25 10.49
C LYS A 163 -12.34 -2.28 10.85
N PHE A 164 -11.52 -1.60 10.04
CA PHE A 164 -10.07 -1.50 10.18
C PHE A 164 -9.63 -0.16 10.80
N GLU A 165 -10.53 0.79 10.99
CA GLU A 165 -10.20 2.11 11.55
C GLU A 165 -9.84 2.01 13.04
N GLN A 166 -8.94 2.91 13.48
CA GLN A 166 -8.56 3.09 14.88
C GLN A 166 -8.07 4.53 15.09
N GLY A 167 -8.73 5.27 15.98
CA GLY A 167 -8.41 6.69 16.21
C GLY A 167 -8.59 7.51 14.93
N TYR A 168 -7.56 8.26 14.54
CA TYR A 168 -7.54 9.06 13.30
C TYR A 168 -6.92 8.32 12.10
N GLY A 169 -6.76 7.00 12.18
CA GLY A 169 -6.15 6.19 11.12
C GLY A 169 -6.66 4.76 11.14
N TYR A 170 -5.76 3.81 10.85
CA TYR A 170 -6.10 2.40 10.72
C TYR A 170 -5.32 1.54 11.72
N ASN A 171 -5.96 0.49 12.22
CA ASN A 171 -5.32 -0.54 13.01
C ASN A 171 -4.39 -1.37 12.11
N LYS A 172 -3.09 -1.19 12.32
CA LYS A 172 -2.04 -1.86 11.55
C LYS A 172 -2.18 -3.38 11.50
N ARG A 173 -2.45 -4.02 12.64
CA ARG A 173 -2.59 -5.48 12.73
C ARG A 173 -3.74 -5.98 11.86
N LYS A 174 -4.91 -5.34 11.97
CA LYS A 174 -6.09 -5.71 11.17
C LYS A 174 -5.85 -5.49 9.67
N MET A 175 -5.18 -4.39 9.29
CA MET A 175 -4.82 -4.11 7.89
C MET A 175 -3.86 -5.16 7.34
N ILE A 176 -2.79 -5.52 8.06
CA ILE A 176 -1.86 -6.58 7.63
C ILE A 176 -2.58 -7.93 7.53
N GLN A 177 -3.46 -8.26 8.48
CA GLN A 177 -4.26 -9.49 8.42
C GLN A 177 -5.15 -9.52 7.17
N LEU A 178 -5.79 -8.41 6.82
CA LEU A 178 -6.56 -8.28 5.57
C LEU A 178 -5.67 -8.54 4.35
N LEU A 179 -4.52 -7.85 4.27
CA LEU A 179 -3.61 -7.93 3.13
C LEU A 179 -2.99 -9.33 2.99
N ASN A 180 -2.70 -10.01 4.09
CA ASN A 180 -2.18 -11.38 4.05
C ASN A 180 -3.27 -12.38 3.66
N LYS A 181 -4.50 -12.19 4.17
CA LYS A 181 -5.62 -13.10 3.89
C LYS A 181 -5.95 -13.19 2.41
N TYR A 182 -5.90 -12.08 1.68
CA TYR A 182 -6.34 -12.04 0.29
C TYR A 182 -5.21 -11.89 -0.74
N ASN A 183 -3.94 -12.03 -0.33
CA ASN A 183 -2.86 -12.09 -1.30
C ASN A 183 -2.96 -13.42 -2.08
N ILE A 184 -2.21 -13.54 -3.17
CA ILE A 184 -2.32 -14.74 -4.03
C ILE A 184 -1.94 -16.05 -3.31
N LYS A 185 -1.20 -16.00 -2.20
CA LYS A 185 -0.84 -17.18 -1.40
C LYS A 185 -1.89 -17.52 -0.33
N GLY A 186 -2.76 -16.57 0.00
CA GLY A 186 -3.83 -16.71 0.99
C GLY A 186 -5.18 -17.09 0.38
N LEU A 187 -5.29 -17.07 -0.96
CA LEU A 187 -6.42 -17.58 -1.74
C LEU A 187 -6.06 -18.91 -2.40
#